data_AF-A0A1V8V504-F1
#
_entry.id   AF-A0A1V8V504-F1
#
_cell.length_a   1.000
_cell.length_b   1.000
_cell.length_c   1.000
_cell.angle_alpha   90.00
_cell.angle_beta   90.00
_cell.angle_gamma   90.00
#
_symmetry.space_group_name_H-M   'P 1'
#
loop_
_entity.id
_entity.type
_entity.pdbx_description
1 polymer ?
#
loop_
_entity_poly.entity_id
_entity_poly.type
_entity_poly.pdbx_seq_one_letter_code
_entity_poly.pdbx_strand_id
1 'polypeptide(L)'
;MAITKGKNKADKSSTIPIASPKSYSTLADLRADRDIWYKILVLIYDLRNIKNDKASENRTLQTVDPIYISTPYFTPEEAEAVKAVKIDNDTTLEQAITKALENFFEKRRASGDARPCGPHDMVPVYLECFGVEKGEIEEERFVSRVRRSGLGS
;
A
#
# COMPACT_ATOMS: atom_id res chain seq x y z
N MET A 1 -46.69 -15.32 -43.46
CA MET A 1 -46.26 -13.95 -43.07
C MET A 1 -46.05 -13.97 -41.56
N ALA A 2 -44.95 -13.59 -40.91
CA ALA A 2 -43.76 -12.82 -41.27
C ALA A 2 -42.54 -13.33 -40.46
N ILE A 3 -41.33 -12.98 -40.92
CA ILE A 3 -40.01 -13.37 -40.41
C ILE A 3 -39.44 -12.20 -39.58
N THR A 4 -38.84 -12.46 -38.39
CA THR A 4 -37.78 -11.66 -37.72
C THR A 4 -37.20 -12.52 -36.58
N LYS A 5 -35.95 -13.01 -36.51
CA LYS A 5 -34.56 -12.55 -36.76
C LYS A 5 -33.91 -11.80 -35.58
N GLY A 6 -32.87 -12.43 -34.99
CA GLY A 6 -31.76 -11.82 -34.25
C GLY A 6 -31.87 -11.91 -32.71
N LYS A 7 -30.81 -12.11 -31.93
CA LYS A 7 -29.36 -12.08 -32.15
C LYS A 7 -28.68 -12.78 -30.96
N ASN A 8 -27.73 -13.67 -31.24
CA ASN A 8 -26.72 -14.11 -30.27
C ASN A 8 -25.87 -12.90 -29.88
N LYS A 9 -25.81 -12.57 -28.59
CA LYS A 9 -24.77 -11.67 -28.05
C LYS A 9 -23.67 -12.54 -27.45
N ALA A 10 -22.53 -12.50 -28.13
CA ALA A 10 -21.28 -13.06 -27.69
C ALA A 10 -20.90 -12.50 -26.31
N ASP A 11 -20.47 -13.42 -25.45
CA ASP A 11 -19.66 -13.19 -24.28
C ASP A 11 -18.47 -12.29 -24.67
N LYS A 12 -18.53 -11.02 -24.27
CA LYS A 12 -17.34 -10.15 -24.29
C LYS A 12 -16.58 -10.49 -23.02
N SER A 13 -15.70 -11.46 -23.15
CA SER A 13 -14.56 -11.65 -22.27
C SER A 13 -13.80 -10.32 -22.26
N SER A 14 -14.01 -9.53 -21.21
CA SER A 14 -13.25 -8.31 -20.98
C SER A 14 -11.81 -8.71 -20.72
N THR A 15 -11.01 -8.71 -21.78
CA THR A 15 -9.56 -8.78 -21.72
C THR A 15 -9.09 -7.58 -20.91
N ILE A 16 -8.83 -7.80 -19.63
CA ILE A 16 -8.08 -6.87 -18.80
C ILE A 16 -6.73 -6.70 -19.51
N PRO A 17 -6.30 -5.48 -19.87
CA PRO A 17 -4.95 -5.30 -20.35
C PRO A 17 -4.04 -5.70 -19.18
N ILE A 18 -3.35 -6.83 -19.33
CA ILE A 18 -2.28 -7.24 -18.42
C ILE A 18 -1.19 -6.17 -18.61
N ALA A 19 -1.27 -5.14 -17.79
CA ALA A 19 -0.25 -4.11 -17.73
C ALA A 19 1.07 -4.81 -17.44
N SER A 20 2.09 -4.50 -18.23
CA SER A 20 3.44 -5.00 -18.00
C SER A 20 3.84 -4.74 -16.54
N PRO A 21 4.54 -5.69 -15.87
CA PRO A 21 4.94 -5.50 -14.48
C PRO A 21 5.74 -4.21 -14.37
N LYS A 22 5.21 -3.24 -13.62
CA LYS A 22 5.89 -1.99 -13.34
C LYS A 22 7.10 -2.31 -12.47
N SER A 23 8.28 -1.85 -12.86
CA SER A 23 9.49 -1.97 -12.07
C SER A 23 9.97 -0.59 -11.68
N TYR A 24 10.29 -0.42 -10.40
CA TYR A 24 10.80 0.83 -9.84
C TYR A 24 12.24 0.59 -9.41
N SER A 25 13.17 1.43 -9.88
CA SER A 25 14.58 1.29 -9.49
C SER A 25 14.88 2.13 -8.26
N THR A 26 14.25 3.30 -8.14
CA THR A 26 14.51 4.30 -7.10
C THR A 26 13.21 4.82 -6.47
N LEU A 27 13.31 5.50 -5.32
CA LEU A 27 12.17 6.19 -4.69
C LEU A 27 11.58 7.29 -5.60
N ALA A 28 12.40 7.91 -6.45
CA ALA A 28 11.92 8.90 -7.40
C ALA A 28 10.96 8.28 -8.43
N ASP A 29 11.23 7.05 -8.87
CA ASP A 29 10.35 6.33 -9.80
C ASP A 29 8.99 6.04 -9.15
N LEU A 30 8.98 5.61 -7.87
CA LEU A 30 7.75 5.42 -7.12
C LEU A 30 6.94 6.71 -6.99
N ARG A 31 7.60 7.84 -6.71
CA ARG A 31 6.95 9.13 -6.52
C ARG A 31 6.40 9.72 -7.82
N ALA A 32 7.00 9.36 -8.95
CA ALA A 32 6.51 9.73 -10.28
C ALA A 32 5.22 8.96 -10.64
N ASP A 33 5.05 7.72 -10.18
CA ASP A 33 3.79 6.98 -10.34
C ASP A 33 2.76 7.42 -9.30
N ARG A 34 1.81 8.26 -9.73
CA ARG A 34 0.78 8.82 -8.86
C ARG A 34 -0.16 7.77 -8.25
N ASP A 35 -0.36 6.63 -8.88
CA ASP A 35 -1.24 5.58 -8.38
C ASP A 35 -0.56 4.81 -7.24
N ILE A 36 0.66 4.32 -7.48
CA ILE A 36 1.45 3.66 -6.44
C ILE A 36 1.76 4.62 -5.30
N TRP A 37 2.11 5.87 -5.61
CA TRP A 37 2.37 6.85 -4.58
C TRP A 37 1.14 7.12 -3.71
N TYR A 38 -0.05 7.20 -4.32
CA TYR A 38 -1.30 7.33 -3.55
C TYR A 38 -1.52 6.12 -2.64
N LYS A 39 -1.31 4.89 -3.12
CA LYS A 39 -1.42 3.66 -2.29
C LYS A 39 -0.44 3.67 -1.10
N ILE A 40 0.79 4.13 -1.31
CA ILE A 40 1.80 4.33 -0.25
C ILE A 40 1.28 5.33 0.79
N LEU A 41 0.78 6.49 0.36
CA LEU A 41 0.24 7.50 1.28
C LEU A 41 -0.97 6.97 2.06
N VAL A 42 -1.86 6.18 1.42
CA VAL A 42 -3.00 5.55 2.10
C VAL A 42 -2.55 4.55 3.15
N LEU A 43 -1.54 3.71 2.85
CA LEU A 43 -0.95 2.80 3.84
C LEU A 43 -0.44 3.58 5.06
N ILE A 44 0.35 4.63 4.86
CA ILE A 44 0.92 5.42 5.95
C ILE A 44 -0.19 6.14 6.75
N TYR A 45 -1.18 6.69 6.05
CA TYR A 45 -2.37 7.27 6.69
C TYR A 45 -3.11 6.24 7.52
N ASP A 46 -3.29 5.02 7.00
CA ASP A 46 -4.02 3.97 7.71
C ASP A 46 -3.26 3.52 8.95
N LEU A 47 -1.95 3.27 8.84
CA LEU A 47 -1.07 2.98 9.99
C LEU A 47 -1.21 4.05 11.09
N ARG A 48 -1.33 5.32 10.72
CA ARG A 48 -1.56 6.39 11.68
C ARG A 48 -2.95 6.35 12.33
N ASN A 49 -3.98 5.90 11.61
CA ASN A 49 -5.37 6.06 12.00
C ASN A 49 -6.10 4.78 12.45
N ILE A 50 -5.43 3.63 12.49
CA ILE A 50 -6.04 2.32 12.86
C ILE A 50 -6.91 2.37 14.11
N LYS A 51 -6.52 3.10 15.17
CA LYS A 51 -7.30 3.16 16.41
C LYS A 51 -8.58 3.99 16.28
N ASN A 52 -8.61 4.92 15.33
CA ASN A 52 -9.63 5.95 15.21
C ASN A 52 -10.51 5.80 13.95
N ASP A 53 -10.05 5.02 12.96
CA ASP A 53 -10.71 4.80 11.69
C ASP A 53 -10.86 3.30 11.41
N LYS A 54 -12.11 2.84 11.41
CA LYS A 54 -12.44 1.43 11.19
C LYS A 54 -12.05 0.96 9.79
N ALA A 55 -12.07 1.86 8.80
CA ALA A 55 -11.67 1.51 7.43
C ALA A 55 -10.15 1.28 7.36
N SER A 56 -9.36 2.12 8.04
CA SER A 56 -7.92 1.97 8.18
C SER A 56 -7.55 0.67 8.90
N GLU A 57 -8.24 0.38 10.00
CA GLU A 57 -8.06 -0.88 10.73
C GLU A 57 -8.37 -2.09 9.83
N ASN A 58 -9.51 -2.07 9.16
CA ASN A 58 -9.93 -3.19 8.32
C ASN A 58 -8.97 -3.44 7.15
N ARG A 59 -8.45 -2.40 6.49
CA ARG A 59 -7.47 -2.56 5.40
C ARG A 59 -6.15 -3.12 5.91
N THR A 60 -5.68 -2.63 7.06
CA THR A 60 -4.42 -3.10 7.64
C THR A 60 -4.51 -4.53 8.17
N LEU A 61 -5.66 -4.95 8.73
CA LEU A 61 -5.85 -6.34 9.16
C LEU A 61 -5.89 -7.36 8.00
N GLN A 62 -6.12 -6.89 6.77
CA GLN A 62 -6.15 -7.73 5.57
C GLN A 62 -4.78 -7.92 4.91
N THR A 63 -3.75 -7.24 5.40
CA THR A 63 -2.39 -7.44 4.87
C THR A 63 -1.85 -8.80 5.26
N VAL A 64 -1.21 -9.46 4.30
CA VAL A 64 -0.58 -10.77 4.50
C VAL A 64 0.93 -10.68 4.69
N ASP A 65 1.51 -9.53 4.37
CA ASP A 65 2.96 -9.27 4.47
C ASP A 65 3.31 -8.62 5.82
N PRO A 66 4.40 -9.05 6.50
CA PRO A 66 4.82 -8.53 7.80
C PRO A 66 5.12 -7.03 7.84
N ILE A 67 5.50 -6.43 6.71
CA ILE A 67 5.73 -4.99 6.57
C ILE A 67 4.56 -4.29 5.86
N TYR A 68 3.37 -4.89 5.86
CA TYR A 68 2.11 -4.29 5.37
C TYR A 68 2.11 -3.90 3.87
N ILE A 69 3.18 -4.19 3.12
CA ILE A 69 3.27 -3.99 1.67
C ILE A 69 2.72 -5.23 0.97
N SER A 70 1.40 -5.31 0.91
CA SER A 70 0.66 -6.36 0.21
C SER A 70 -0.78 -5.91 -0.08
N THR A 71 -1.65 -6.84 -0.49
CA THR A 71 -3.09 -6.59 -0.55
C THR A 71 -3.62 -6.12 0.81
N PRO A 72 -4.60 -5.21 0.88
CA PRO A 72 -5.37 -4.67 -0.23
C PRO A 72 -4.70 -3.46 -0.92
N TYR A 73 -3.59 -2.94 -0.39
CA TYR A 73 -2.95 -1.71 -0.90
C TYR A 73 -2.32 -1.91 -2.28
N PHE A 74 -1.64 -3.04 -2.45
CA PHE A 74 -0.86 -3.37 -3.64
C PHE A 74 -1.29 -4.73 -4.19
N THR A 75 -1.28 -4.89 -5.51
CA THR A 75 -1.27 -6.24 -6.08
C THR A 75 0.04 -6.96 -5.70
N PRO A 76 0.13 -8.30 -5.80
CA PRO A 76 1.37 -9.01 -5.54
C PRO A 76 2.57 -8.45 -6.33
N GLU A 77 2.36 -8.13 -7.62
CA GLU A 77 3.40 -7.60 -8.50
C GLU A 77 3.82 -6.18 -8.09
N GLU A 78 2.85 -5.34 -7.71
CA GLU A 78 3.13 -3.99 -7.20
C GLU A 78 3.89 -4.06 -5.87
N ALA A 79 3.52 -4.98 -4.99
CA ALA A 79 4.19 -5.18 -3.71
C ALA A 79 5.64 -5.61 -3.92
N GLU A 80 5.90 -6.60 -4.79
CA GLU A 80 7.26 -7.01 -5.13
C GLU A 80 8.07 -5.84 -5.71
N ALA A 81 7.49 -5.08 -6.64
CA ALA A 81 8.15 -3.93 -7.25
C ALA A 81 8.48 -2.83 -6.22
N VAL A 82 7.55 -2.51 -5.31
CA VAL A 82 7.78 -1.52 -4.25
C VAL A 82 8.86 -2.00 -3.27
N LYS A 83 8.81 -3.27 -2.85
CA LYS A 83 9.77 -3.86 -1.91
C LYS A 83 11.19 -3.92 -2.48
N ALA A 84 11.33 -4.10 -3.79
CA ALA A 84 12.62 -4.20 -4.48
C ALA A 84 13.33 -2.86 -4.73
N VAL A 85 12.66 -1.72 -4.51
CA VAL A 85 13.24 -0.38 -4.76
C VAL A 85 14.52 -0.18 -3.96
N LYS A 86 15.55 0.35 -4.62
CA LYS A 86 16.80 0.73 -3.97
C LYS A 86 16.65 2.10 -3.32
N ILE A 87 16.85 2.16 -2.01
CA ILE A 87 16.92 3.42 -1.28
C ILE A 87 18.37 3.88 -1.09
N ASP A 88 19.31 2.92 -1.07
CA ASP A 88 20.76 3.10 -1.05
C ASP A 88 21.42 2.03 -1.94
N ASN A 89 22.72 2.17 -2.24
CA ASN A 89 23.43 1.28 -3.18
C ASN A 89 23.21 -0.22 -2.92
N ASP A 90 23.18 -0.64 -1.65
CA ASP A 90 23.08 -2.05 -1.27
C ASP A 90 21.77 -2.43 -0.58
N THR A 91 20.88 -1.47 -0.30
CA THR A 91 19.70 -1.70 0.54
C THR A 91 18.41 -1.50 -0.23
N THR A 92 17.56 -2.53 -0.25
CA THR A 92 16.18 -2.41 -0.76
C THR A 92 15.26 -1.82 0.29
N LEU A 93 14.11 -1.33 -0.14
CA LEU A 93 13.10 -0.78 0.73
C LEU A 93 12.58 -1.80 1.76
N GLU A 94 12.36 -3.05 1.35
CA GLU A 94 11.98 -4.14 2.25
C GLU A 94 13.04 -4.37 3.33
N GLN A 95 14.32 -4.40 2.96
CA GLN A 95 15.43 -4.59 3.90
C GLN A 95 15.51 -3.44 4.90
N ALA A 96 15.36 -2.19 4.42
CA ALA A 96 15.40 -1.02 5.27
C ALA A 96 14.27 -0.98 6.29
N ILE A 97 13.03 -1.21 5.84
CA ILE A 97 11.85 -1.25 6.72
C ILE A 97 11.98 -2.41 7.71
N THR A 98 12.37 -3.60 7.26
CA THR A 98 12.54 -4.77 8.12
C THR A 98 13.58 -4.49 9.21
N LYS A 99 14.76 -3.99 8.84
CA LYS A 99 15.83 -3.65 9.78
C LYS A 99 15.43 -2.54 10.76
N ALA A 100 14.71 -1.52 10.30
CA ALA A 100 14.21 -0.47 11.16
C ALA A 100 13.20 -1.00 12.18
N LEU A 101 12.39 -2.00 11.79
CA LEU A 101 11.38 -2.65 12.63
C LEU A 101 11.95 -3.75 13.56
N GLU A 102 13.14 -4.30 13.31
CA GLU A 102 13.79 -5.31 14.17
C GLU A 102 13.79 -4.90 15.66
N ASN A 103 14.21 -3.67 15.94
CA ASN A 103 14.24 -3.12 17.30
C ASN A 103 12.85 -2.91 17.92
N PHE A 104 11.80 -2.83 17.11
CA PHE A 104 10.41 -2.71 17.59
C PHE A 104 9.84 -4.07 18.00
N PHE A 105 10.27 -5.16 17.36
CA PHE A 105 9.89 -6.52 17.74
C PHE A 105 10.51 -6.95 19.08
N GLU A 106 11.77 -6.58 19.33
CA GLU A 106 12.48 -6.96 20.57
C GLU A 106 11.86 -6.36 21.83
N LYS A 107 11.50 -5.07 21.79
CA LYS A 107 10.84 -4.36 22.91
C LYS A 107 9.48 -4.98 23.30
N ARG A 108 8.84 -5.72 22.38
CA ARG A 108 7.51 -6.33 22.53
C ARG A 108 7.58 -7.82 22.89
N ARG A 109 8.62 -8.54 22.45
CA ARG A 109 8.87 -9.94 22.90
C ARG A 109 9.00 -10.03 24.43
N ALA A 110 9.48 -8.97 25.07
CA ALA A 110 9.52 -8.85 26.52
C ALA A 110 8.13 -8.66 27.19
N SER A 111 7.09 -8.26 26.45
CA SER A 111 5.76 -7.89 26.98
C SER A 111 4.61 -8.86 26.64
N GLY A 112 4.86 -9.93 25.87
CA GLY A 112 3.88 -11.02 25.67
C GLY A 112 2.78 -10.81 24.60
N ASP A 113 2.78 -9.71 23.83
CA ASP A 113 1.96 -9.52 22.62
C ASP A 113 2.91 -9.42 21.41
N ALA A 114 2.85 -10.39 20.50
CA ALA A 114 3.79 -10.54 19.39
C ALA A 114 3.55 -9.57 18.22
N ARG A 115 2.48 -8.75 18.29
CA ARG A 115 2.26 -7.68 17.30
C ARG A 115 2.93 -6.39 17.77
N PRO A 116 3.46 -5.55 16.86
CA PRO A 116 3.88 -4.20 17.20
C PRO A 116 2.68 -3.48 17.84
N CYS A 117 2.74 -3.19 19.14
CA CYS A 117 1.67 -2.46 19.80
C CYS A 117 1.48 -1.14 19.08
N GLY A 118 0.25 -0.92 18.61
CA GLY A 118 -0.17 0.35 18.08
C GLY A 118 0.60 0.76 16.80
N PRO A 119 -0.08 0.86 15.66
CA PRO A 119 0.54 1.22 14.39
C PRO A 119 1.11 2.66 14.34
N HIS A 120 0.92 3.44 15.41
CA HIS A 120 1.57 4.73 15.64
C HIS A 120 3.11 4.63 15.76
N ASP A 121 3.66 3.51 16.25
CA ASP A 121 5.12 3.35 16.38
C ASP A 121 5.80 3.08 15.03
N MET A 122 5.05 2.65 14.01
CA MET A 122 5.60 2.32 12.69
C MET A 122 5.58 3.50 11.73
N VAL A 123 4.65 4.45 11.89
CA VAL A 123 4.52 5.61 10.99
C VAL A 123 5.85 6.35 10.75
N PRO A 124 6.68 6.65 11.77
CA PRO A 124 7.97 7.31 11.53
C PRO A 124 8.89 6.52 10.60
N VAL A 125 8.92 5.19 10.70
CA VAL A 125 9.74 4.32 9.84
C VAL A 125 9.29 4.42 8.38
N TYR A 126 7.99 4.40 8.13
CA TYR A 126 7.48 4.47 6.76
C TYR A 126 7.65 5.88 6.18
N LEU A 127 7.44 6.93 6.98
CA LEU A 127 7.73 8.30 6.55
C LEU A 127 9.20 8.45 6.13
N GLU A 128 10.12 7.91 6.92
CA GLU A 128 11.56 7.95 6.64
C GLU A 128 11.94 7.11 5.40
N CYS A 129 11.57 5.83 5.37
CA CYS A 129 11.95 4.92 4.28
C CYS A 129 11.39 5.33 2.92
N PHE A 130 10.20 5.92 2.88
CA PHE A 130 9.60 6.42 1.63
C PHE A 130 9.95 7.89 1.33
N GLY A 131 10.56 8.62 2.26
CA GLY A 131 10.80 10.06 2.11
C GLY A 131 9.50 10.88 2.01
N VAL A 132 8.47 10.46 2.76
CA VAL A 132 7.16 11.13 2.82
C VAL A 132 7.18 12.15 3.93
N GLU A 133 6.78 13.38 3.63
CA GLU A 133 6.59 14.37 4.69
C GLU A 133 5.29 14.12 5.44
N LYS A 134 5.29 14.27 6.76
CA LYS A 134 4.08 14.11 7.60
C LYS A 134 2.91 14.96 7.11
N GLY A 135 3.18 16.14 6.53
CA GLY A 135 2.15 17.03 5.99
C GLY A 135 1.38 16.42 4.81
N GLU A 136 1.98 15.51 4.04
CA GLU A 136 1.32 14.90 2.87
C GLU A 136 0.14 14.02 3.27
N ILE A 137 0.27 13.30 4.40
CA ILE A 137 -0.81 12.46 4.93
C ILE A 137 -1.84 13.24 5.75
N GLU A 138 -1.59 14.53 6.02
CA GLU A 138 -2.49 15.45 6.72
C GLU A 138 -3.23 16.39 5.77
N GLU A 139 -2.81 16.46 4.50
CA GLU A 139 -3.35 17.38 3.51
C GLU A 139 -4.84 17.11 3.28
N GLU A 140 -5.66 18.17 3.32
CA GLU A 140 -7.11 18.06 3.37
C GLU A 140 -7.68 17.36 2.13
N ARG A 141 -7.13 17.63 0.92
CA ARG A 141 -7.62 16.99 -0.31
C ARG A 141 -7.31 15.51 -0.31
N PHE A 142 -6.11 15.12 0.13
CA PHE A 142 -5.72 13.73 0.33
C PHE A 142 -6.66 13.05 1.33
N VAL A 143 -6.77 13.58 2.56
CA VAL A 143 -7.62 12.99 3.62
C VAL A 143 -9.08 12.89 3.16
N SER A 144 -9.60 13.92 2.50
CA SER A 144 -10.93 13.92 1.93
C SER A 144 -11.10 12.85 0.86
N ARG A 145 -10.09 12.61 0.03
CA ARG A 145 -10.11 11.54 -0.97
C ARG A 145 -10.11 10.17 -0.31
N VAL A 146 -9.26 9.92 0.68
CA VAL A 146 -9.22 8.65 1.42
C VAL A 146 -10.57 8.35 2.06
N ARG A 147 -11.22 9.36 2.68
CA ARG A 147 -12.54 9.20 3.29
C ARG A 147 -13.67 8.93 2.30
N ARG A 148 -13.59 9.52 1.09
CA ARG A 148 -14.61 9.32 0.06
C ARG A 148 -14.46 8.02 -0.72
N SER A 149 -13.22 7.65 -1.07
CA SER A 149 -12.96 6.60 -2.05
C SER A 149 -12.02 5.49 -1.55
N GLY A 150 -11.35 5.66 -0.41
CA GLY A 150 -10.37 4.71 0.10
C GLY A 150 -9.24 4.47 -0.90
N LEU A 151 -9.04 3.20 -1.26
CA LEU A 151 -8.08 2.77 -2.29
C LEU A 151 -8.62 2.89 -3.73
N GLY A 152 -9.92 3.17 -3.90
CA GLY A 152 -10.53 3.37 -5.21
C GLY A 152 -10.08 4.70 -5.82
N SER A 153 -9.51 4.63 -7.02
CA SER A 153 -9.08 5.78 -7.81
C SER A 153 -10.26 6.56 -8.38
#